data_AF-A0A8D9CT67-F1
#
_entry.id   AF-A0A8D9CT67-F1
#
_cell.length_a   1.000
_cell.length_b   1.000
_cell.length_c   1.000
_cell.angle_alpha   90.00
_cell.angle_beta   90.00
_cell.angle_gamma   90.00
#
_symmetry.space_group_name_H-M   'P 1'
#
loop_
_entity.id
_entity.type
_entity.pdbx_description
1 polymer ?
#
loop_
_entity_poly.entity_id
_entity_poly.type
_entity_poly.pdbx_seq_one_letter_code
_entity_poly.pdbx_strand_id
1 'polypeptide(L)'
;MIMHLAALFLAIIVSPLFVSSSQIEQIESVLEETTQKVKEREKLIQDAESQILDLHSASYSFESGLPLVQERISELEEEVKLLWAALRTANFDLHVLEDKARDAERQVKATAFEVKQMTEVVTEQWIQVQHLEQMKEFNNRRNHVPSRCTLLKLMSDIRWEVKNALSQLRSLWAAVTKYHHQLQGFIKHEMERNQITSALANSEVVFFMASALITFPVFGAWLLFSA
;
A
#
# COMPACT_ATOMS: atom_id res chain seq x y z
N MET A 1 -35.18 -16.48 140.53
CA MET A 1 -36.20 -16.37 139.45
C MET A 1 -35.98 -15.14 138.58
N ILE A 2 -35.78 -13.94 139.15
CA ILE A 2 -35.55 -12.69 138.39
C ILE A 2 -34.30 -12.75 137.48
N MET A 3 -33.18 -13.32 137.94
CA MET A 3 -31.97 -13.45 137.10
C MET A 3 -32.15 -14.41 135.90
N HIS A 4 -32.93 -15.49 136.06
CA HIS A 4 -33.20 -16.42 134.96
C HIS A 4 -34.12 -15.80 133.91
N LEU A 5 -35.08 -14.98 134.32
CA LEU A 5 -35.98 -14.26 133.42
C LEU A 5 -35.22 -13.17 132.64
N ALA A 6 -34.30 -12.45 133.29
CA ALA A 6 -33.42 -11.48 132.64
C ALA A 6 -32.44 -12.14 131.65
N ALA A 7 -31.89 -13.30 131.99
CA ALA A 7 -31.04 -14.07 131.09
C ALA A 7 -31.82 -14.60 129.87
N LEU A 8 -33.07 -15.03 130.04
CA LEU A 8 -33.95 -15.43 128.92
C LEU A 8 -34.29 -14.24 128.02
N PHE A 9 -34.56 -13.07 128.60
CA PHE A 9 -34.88 -11.86 127.85
C PHE A 9 -33.69 -11.35 127.04
N LEU A 10 -32.48 -11.39 127.62
CA LEU A 10 -31.24 -11.11 126.92
C LEU A 10 -30.99 -12.12 125.78
N ALA A 11 -31.17 -13.41 126.03
CA ALA A 11 -30.96 -14.43 124.99
C ALA A 11 -31.96 -14.31 123.82
N ILE A 12 -33.24 -14.01 124.10
CA ILE A 12 -34.29 -13.92 123.08
C ILE A 12 -34.18 -12.64 122.25
N ILE A 13 -33.80 -11.50 122.84
CA ILE A 13 -33.83 -10.21 122.12
C ILE A 13 -32.44 -9.80 121.62
N VAL A 14 -31.38 -10.01 122.40
CA VAL A 14 -30.04 -9.53 122.03
C VAL A 14 -29.40 -10.40 120.94
N SER A 15 -29.62 -11.72 120.97
CA SER A 15 -29.04 -12.61 119.96
C SER A 15 -29.55 -12.34 118.53
N PRO A 16 -30.87 -12.20 118.28
CA PRO A 16 -31.37 -11.85 116.95
C PRO A 16 -31.00 -10.42 116.55
N LEU A 17 -30.98 -9.48 117.50
CA LEU A 17 -30.58 -8.10 117.24
C LEU A 17 -29.10 -8.04 116.78
N PHE A 18 -28.22 -8.79 117.42
CA PHE A 18 -26.81 -8.88 117.04
C PHE A 18 -26.62 -9.53 115.66
N VAL A 19 -27.36 -10.60 115.35
CA VAL A 19 -27.36 -11.24 114.02
C VAL A 19 -27.87 -10.27 112.94
N SER A 20 -28.93 -9.52 113.23
CA SER A 20 -29.44 -8.51 112.28
C SER A 20 -28.45 -7.37 112.06
N SER A 21 -27.72 -6.94 113.08
CA SER A 21 -26.69 -5.90 112.97
C SER A 21 -25.54 -6.32 112.07
N SER A 22 -25.04 -7.56 112.21
CA SER A 22 -23.95 -8.06 111.36
C SER A 22 -24.38 -8.30 109.92
N GLN A 23 -25.65 -8.66 109.70
CA GLN A 23 -26.23 -8.76 108.35
C GLN A 23 -26.38 -7.40 107.69
N ILE A 24 -26.77 -6.36 108.45
CA ILE A 24 -26.86 -4.98 107.94
C ILE A 24 -25.48 -4.48 107.49
N GLU A 25 -24.44 -4.70 108.29
CA GLU A 25 -23.06 -4.34 107.92
C GLU A 25 -22.57 -5.04 106.65
N GLN A 26 -22.90 -6.33 106.46
CA GLN A 26 -22.57 -7.04 105.22
C GLN A 26 -23.33 -6.49 104.01
N ILE A 27 -24.61 -6.17 104.16
CA ILE A 27 -25.42 -5.59 103.08
C ILE A 27 -24.88 -4.21 102.70
N GLU A 28 -24.48 -3.40 103.68
CA GLU A 28 -23.92 -2.07 103.45
C GLU A 28 -22.59 -2.14 102.71
N SER A 29 -21.70 -3.06 103.11
CA SER A 29 -20.43 -3.32 102.41
C SER A 29 -20.65 -3.79 100.96
N VAL A 30 -21.57 -4.74 100.74
CA VAL A 30 -21.91 -5.21 99.39
C VAL A 30 -22.56 -4.11 98.55
N LEU A 31 -23.39 -3.26 99.17
CA LEU A 31 -24.00 -2.11 98.49
C LEU A 31 -22.93 -1.10 98.06
N GLU A 32 -21.94 -0.84 98.90
CA GLU A 32 -20.84 0.08 98.57
C GLU A 32 -19.95 -0.47 97.45
N GLU A 33 -19.59 -1.76 97.52
CA GLU A 33 -18.84 -2.45 96.46
C GLU A 33 -19.59 -2.45 95.13
N THR A 34 -20.89 -2.76 95.15
CA THR A 34 -21.73 -2.75 93.93
C THR A 34 -21.90 -1.35 93.36
N THR A 35 -22.04 -0.33 94.21
CA THR A 35 -22.12 1.08 93.79
C THR A 35 -20.83 1.52 93.09
N GLN A 36 -19.67 1.14 93.63
CA GLN A 36 -18.37 1.43 93.02
C GLN A 36 -18.21 0.71 91.66
N LYS A 37 -18.57 -0.57 91.57
CA LYS A 37 -18.56 -1.34 90.30
C LYS A 37 -19.47 -0.73 89.25
N VAL A 38 -20.65 -0.23 89.63
CA VAL A 38 -21.56 0.47 88.71
C VAL A 38 -20.89 1.74 88.18
N LYS A 39 -20.24 2.53 89.04
CA LYS A 39 -19.54 3.74 88.64
C LYS A 39 -18.36 3.49 87.69
N GLU A 40 -17.64 2.39 87.88
CA GLU A 40 -16.57 1.97 86.97
C GLU A 40 -17.12 1.54 85.60
N ARG A 41 -18.21 0.76 85.59
CA ARG A 41 -18.89 0.38 84.35
C ARG A 41 -19.44 1.58 83.60
N GLU A 42 -20.00 2.57 84.31
CA GLU A 42 -20.50 3.81 83.71
C GLU A 42 -19.39 4.55 82.95
N LYS A 43 -18.18 4.64 83.53
CA LYS A 43 -17.02 5.24 82.84
C LYS A 43 -16.62 4.47 81.59
N LEU A 44 -16.63 3.14 81.65
CA LEU A 44 -16.31 2.29 80.49
C LEU A 44 -17.38 2.44 79.39
N ILE A 45 -18.65 2.60 79.76
CA ILE A 45 -19.73 2.86 78.81
C ILE A 45 -19.51 4.22 78.14
N GLN A 46 -19.18 5.27 78.90
CA GLN A 46 -18.89 6.59 78.34
C GLN A 46 -17.69 6.59 77.38
N ASP A 47 -16.63 5.83 77.70
CA ASP A 47 -15.48 5.67 76.81
C ASP A 47 -15.83 4.87 75.55
N ALA A 48 -16.69 3.84 75.66
CA ALA A 48 -17.20 3.13 74.50
C ALA A 48 -18.09 4.01 73.62
N GLU A 49 -18.92 4.88 74.23
CA GLU A 49 -19.78 5.82 73.51
C GLU A 49 -18.98 6.86 72.72
N SER A 50 -17.89 7.39 73.29
CA SER A 50 -17.01 8.32 72.57
C SER A 50 -16.32 7.64 71.38
N GLN A 51 -15.83 6.40 71.56
CA GLN A 51 -15.24 5.62 70.47
C GLN A 51 -16.26 5.32 69.36
N ILE A 52 -17.51 5.02 69.72
CA ILE A 52 -18.59 4.80 68.73
C ILE A 52 -18.85 6.09 67.93
N LEU A 53 -18.86 7.25 68.58
CA LEU A 53 -19.01 8.54 67.92
C LEU A 53 -17.86 8.83 66.95
N ASP A 54 -16.62 8.60 67.38
CA ASP A 54 -15.44 8.79 66.53
C ASP A 54 -15.47 7.86 65.32
N LEU A 55 -15.77 6.56 65.52
CA LEU A 55 -15.93 5.59 64.44
C LEU A 55 -17.05 5.96 63.47
N HIS A 56 -18.18 6.44 63.98
CA HIS A 56 -19.30 6.88 63.15
C HIS A 56 -18.90 8.08 62.29
N SER A 57 -18.15 9.05 62.86
CA SER A 57 -17.65 10.20 62.10
C SER A 57 -16.66 9.79 61.01
N ALA A 58 -15.75 8.85 61.31
CA ALA A 58 -14.80 8.30 60.35
C ALA A 58 -15.53 7.55 59.23
N SER A 59 -16.52 6.71 59.57
CA SER A 59 -17.36 6.00 58.61
C SER A 59 -18.09 6.96 57.67
N TYR A 60 -18.70 8.01 58.22
CA TYR A 60 -19.42 8.99 57.41
C TYR A 60 -18.49 9.75 56.46
N SER A 61 -17.28 10.12 56.92
CA SER A 61 -16.29 10.76 56.05
C SER A 61 -15.86 9.86 54.88
N PHE A 62 -15.67 8.57 55.14
CA PHE A 62 -15.33 7.60 54.11
C PHE A 62 -16.49 7.42 53.11
N GLU A 63 -17.71 7.28 53.62
CA GLU A 63 -18.92 7.12 52.82
C GLU A 63 -19.17 8.33 51.93
N SER A 64 -18.92 9.55 52.45
CA SER A 64 -19.01 10.78 51.65
C SER A 64 -17.98 10.87 50.52
N GLY A 65 -16.85 10.16 50.63
CA GLY A 65 -15.81 10.10 49.60
C GLY A 65 -16.05 9.03 48.52
N LEU A 66 -16.89 8.02 48.80
CA LEU A 66 -17.20 6.95 47.85
C LEU A 66 -17.79 7.45 46.52
N PRO A 67 -18.74 8.41 46.49
CA PRO A 67 -19.29 8.94 45.23
C PRO A 67 -18.22 9.54 44.31
N LEU A 68 -17.28 10.31 44.88
CA LEU A 68 -16.19 10.93 44.13
C LEU A 68 -15.26 9.87 43.52
N VAL A 69 -14.93 8.82 44.27
CA VAL A 69 -14.13 7.71 43.74
C VAL A 69 -14.87 6.98 42.63
N GLN A 70 -16.17 6.75 42.80
CA GLN A 70 -17.00 6.10 41.79
C GLN A 70 -17.10 6.92 40.50
N GLU A 71 -17.25 8.25 40.61
CA GLU A 71 -17.23 9.17 39.47
C GLU A 71 -15.91 9.06 38.70
N ARG A 72 -14.77 9.16 39.40
CA ARG A 72 -13.44 9.02 38.78
C ARG A 72 -13.23 7.66 38.12
N ILE A 73 -13.76 6.58 38.69
CA ILE A 73 -13.73 5.25 38.08
C ILE A 73 -14.51 5.28 36.76
N SER A 74 -15.71 5.85 36.75
CA SER A 74 -16.53 5.92 35.53
C SER A 74 -15.91 6.79 34.43
N GLU A 75 -15.31 7.92 34.80
CA GLU A 75 -14.55 8.77 33.85
C GLU A 75 -13.39 7.99 33.23
N LEU A 76 -12.60 7.30 34.06
CA LEU A 76 -11.46 6.51 33.60
C LEU A 76 -11.91 5.34 32.71
N GLU A 77 -13.04 4.70 33.01
CA GLU A 77 -13.61 3.65 32.17
C GLU A 77 -14.00 4.18 30.78
N GLU A 78 -14.57 5.38 30.69
CA GLU A 78 -14.89 6.01 29.40
C GLU A 78 -13.62 6.40 28.63
N GLU A 79 -12.60 6.95 29.29
CA GLU A 79 -11.30 7.22 28.66
C GLU A 79 -10.67 5.94 28.10
N VAL A 80 -10.70 4.84 28.86
CA VAL A 80 -10.17 3.54 28.41
C VAL A 80 -10.95 3.03 27.19
N LYS A 81 -12.28 3.20 27.13
CA LYS A 81 -13.07 2.84 25.95
C LYS A 81 -12.70 3.67 24.73
N LEU A 82 -12.53 4.98 24.89
CA LEU A 82 -12.10 5.88 23.81
C LEU A 82 -10.71 5.52 23.30
N LEU A 83 -9.75 5.27 24.21
CA LEU A 83 -8.41 4.83 23.87
C LEU A 83 -8.41 3.50 23.11
N TRP A 84 -9.24 2.54 23.53
CA TRP A 84 -9.39 1.28 22.81
C TRP A 84 -9.96 1.45 21.39
N ALA A 85 -10.92 2.36 21.21
CA ALA A 85 -11.46 2.68 19.89
C ALA A 85 -10.39 3.33 19.00
N ALA A 86 -9.67 4.33 19.52
CA ALA A 86 -8.58 5.01 18.81
C ALA A 86 -7.44 4.03 18.43
N LEU A 87 -7.06 3.14 19.36
CA LEU A 87 -6.04 2.12 19.12
C LEU A 87 -6.45 1.18 17.98
N ARG A 88 -7.72 0.76 17.93
CA ARG A 88 -8.21 -0.12 16.86
C ARG A 88 -8.13 0.56 15.49
N THR A 89 -8.53 1.82 15.40
CA THR A 89 -8.42 2.63 14.18
C THR A 89 -6.95 2.79 13.77
N ALA A 90 -6.08 3.18 14.69
CA ALA A 90 -4.66 3.37 14.43
C ALA A 90 -3.98 2.07 13.96
N ASN A 91 -4.35 0.92 14.52
CA ASN A 91 -3.81 -0.37 14.11
C ASN A 91 -4.25 -0.76 12.69
N PHE A 92 -5.50 -0.47 12.33
CA PHE A 92 -5.97 -0.66 10.96
C PHE A 92 -5.22 0.24 9.96
N ASP A 93 -5.07 1.52 10.30
CA ASP A 93 -4.34 2.48 9.47
C ASP A 93 -2.87 2.08 9.30
N LEU A 94 -2.24 1.52 10.34
CA LEU A 94 -0.88 0.98 10.28
C LEU A 94 -0.75 -0.13 9.24
N HIS A 95 -1.66 -1.12 9.26
CA HIS A 95 -1.64 -2.20 8.27
C HIS A 95 -1.83 -1.68 6.84
N VAL A 96 -2.76 -0.73 6.63
CA VAL A 96 -2.96 -0.12 5.31
C VAL A 96 -1.71 0.62 4.84
N LEU A 97 -1.05 1.35 5.74
CA LEU A 97 0.16 2.09 5.42
C LEU A 97 1.34 1.14 5.15
N GLU A 98 1.45 0.04 5.90
CA GLU A 98 2.46 -1.00 5.68
C GLU A 98 2.31 -1.64 4.30
N ASP A 99 1.09 -2.00 3.89
CA ASP A 99 0.84 -2.58 2.57
C ASP A 99 1.17 -1.60 1.44
N LYS A 100 0.84 -0.31 1.60
CA LYS A 100 1.22 0.75 0.66
C LYS A 100 2.74 0.92 0.59
N ALA A 101 3.43 0.91 1.73
CA ALA A 101 4.89 1.01 1.78
C ALA A 101 5.55 -0.18 1.06
N ARG A 102 5.03 -1.40 1.27
CA ARG A 102 5.52 -2.61 0.61
C ARG A 102 5.28 -2.58 -0.91
N ASP A 103 4.16 -2.02 -1.36
CA ASP A 103 3.90 -1.82 -2.79
C ASP A 103 4.85 -0.80 -3.41
N ALA A 104 5.02 0.36 -2.76
CA ALA A 104 5.97 1.38 -3.19
C ALA A 104 7.40 0.84 -3.25
N GLU A 105 7.82 0.04 -2.27
CA GLU A 105 9.14 -0.62 -2.28
C GLU A 105 9.30 -1.56 -3.49
N ARG A 106 8.25 -2.34 -3.82
CA ARG A 106 8.26 -3.22 -5.01
C ARG A 106 8.41 -2.41 -6.29
N GLN A 107 7.69 -1.29 -6.43
CA GLN A 107 7.80 -0.40 -7.59
C GLN A 107 9.20 0.24 -7.70
N VAL A 108 9.76 0.70 -6.59
CA VAL A 108 11.13 1.25 -6.56
C VAL A 108 12.16 0.19 -6.96
N LYS A 109 12.01 -1.06 -6.49
CA LYS A 109 12.91 -2.16 -6.90
C LYS A 109 12.80 -2.48 -8.39
N ALA A 110 11.57 -2.50 -8.94
CA ALA A 110 11.35 -2.75 -10.36
C ALA A 110 11.97 -1.64 -11.23
N THR A 111 11.67 -0.37 -10.90
CA THR A 111 12.24 0.78 -11.62
C THR A 111 13.76 0.86 -11.48
N ALA A 112 14.33 0.55 -10.31
CA ALA A 112 15.78 0.47 -10.13
C ALA A 112 16.42 -0.61 -11.01
N PHE A 113 15.76 -1.76 -11.18
CA PHE A 113 16.21 -2.82 -12.08
C PHE A 113 16.16 -2.38 -13.55
N GLU A 114 15.09 -1.72 -13.99
CA GLU A 114 14.98 -1.15 -15.34
C GLU A 114 16.06 -0.09 -15.59
N VAL A 115 16.30 0.82 -14.64
CA VAL A 115 17.37 1.83 -14.73
C VAL A 115 18.73 1.16 -14.84
N LYS A 116 18.98 0.07 -14.10
CA LYS A 116 20.23 -0.69 -14.20
C LYS A 116 20.42 -1.27 -15.60
N GLN A 117 19.40 -1.93 -16.16
CA GLN A 117 19.47 -2.45 -17.53
C GLN A 117 19.73 -1.33 -18.55
N MET A 118 19.02 -0.21 -18.42
CA MET A 118 19.20 0.94 -19.32
C MET A 118 20.62 1.51 -19.20
N THR A 119 21.18 1.55 -17.99
CA THR A 119 22.55 2.00 -17.76
C THR A 119 23.54 1.10 -18.49
N GLU A 120 23.40 -0.22 -18.40
CA GLU A 120 24.23 -1.19 -19.13
C GLU A 120 24.14 -0.96 -20.65
N VAL A 121 22.93 -0.79 -21.19
CA VAL A 121 22.72 -0.51 -22.63
C VAL A 121 23.37 0.83 -23.04
N VAL A 122 23.18 1.89 -22.26
CA VAL A 122 23.76 3.22 -22.56
C VAL A 122 25.29 3.17 -22.51
N THR A 123 25.88 2.41 -21.58
CA THR A 123 27.34 2.23 -21.55
C THR A 123 27.87 1.50 -22.78
N GLU A 124 27.19 0.45 -23.25
CA GLU A 124 27.57 -0.26 -24.48
C GLU A 124 27.43 0.63 -25.72
N GLN A 125 26.31 1.37 -25.84
CA GLN A 125 26.11 2.33 -26.92
C GLN A 125 27.17 3.44 -26.92
N TRP A 126 27.57 3.92 -25.73
CA TRP A 126 28.64 4.91 -25.61
C TRP A 126 29.98 4.38 -26.11
N ILE A 127 30.35 3.14 -25.77
CA ILE A 127 31.57 2.47 -26.27
C ILE A 127 31.53 2.37 -27.81
N GLN A 128 30.37 2.00 -28.38
CA GLN A 128 30.20 1.93 -29.83
C GLN A 128 30.38 3.29 -30.51
N VAL A 129 29.81 4.36 -29.95
CA VAL A 129 29.97 5.73 -30.46
C VAL A 129 31.44 6.14 -30.43
N GLN A 130 32.15 5.86 -29.33
CA GLN A 130 33.59 6.14 -29.22
C GLN A 130 34.41 5.40 -30.28
N HIS A 131 34.11 4.12 -30.55
CA HIS A 131 34.77 3.38 -31.63
C HIS A 131 34.48 3.98 -33.02
N LEU A 132 33.25 4.41 -33.28
CA LEU A 132 32.90 5.07 -34.54
C LEU A 132 33.63 6.40 -34.71
N GLU A 133 33.75 7.17 -33.63
CA GLU A 133 34.50 8.43 -33.61
C GLU A 133 35.98 8.20 -33.92
N GLN A 134 36.61 7.20 -33.29
CA GLN A 134 37.99 6.80 -33.60
C GLN A 134 38.16 6.32 -35.04
N MET A 135 37.23 5.51 -35.58
CA MET A 135 37.27 5.08 -36.98
C MET A 135 37.15 6.28 -37.94
N LYS A 136 36.26 7.24 -37.64
CA LYS A 136 36.10 8.46 -38.42
C LYS A 136 37.40 9.27 -38.43
N GLU A 137 38.05 9.45 -37.29
CA GLU A 137 39.35 10.12 -37.21
C GLU A 137 40.44 9.39 -37.99
N PHE A 138 40.51 8.06 -37.87
CA PHE A 138 41.45 7.23 -38.63
C PHE A 138 41.20 7.36 -40.14
N ASN A 139 39.94 7.35 -40.57
CA ASN A 139 39.56 7.51 -41.97
C ASN A 139 39.89 8.91 -42.50
N ASN A 140 39.67 9.96 -41.70
CA ASN A 140 40.11 11.32 -42.03
C ASN A 140 41.63 11.41 -42.21
N ARG A 141 42.41 10.67 -41.41
CA ARG A 141 43.87 10.56 -41.58
C ARG A 141 44.25 9.78 -42.85
N ARG A 142 43.54 8.71 -43.22
CA ARG A 142 43.74 7.99 -44.50
C ARG A 142 43.40 8.86 -45.71
N ASN A 143 42.38 9.71 -45.63
CA ASN A 143 42.01 10.64 -46.71
C ASN A 143 43.08 11.72 -46.98
N HIS A 144 44.08 11.87 -46.09
CA HIS A 144 45.27 12.70 -46.31
C HIS A 144 46.49 11.94 -46.87
N VAL A 145 46.38 10.63 -47.14
CA VAL A 145 47.49 9.81 -47.69
C VAL A 145 47.10 9.29 -49.09
N PRO A 146 47.67 9.79 -50.19
CA PRO A 146 47.35 9.28 -51.51
C PRO A 146 48.08 7.95 -51.75
N SER A 147 47.34 6.84 -51.79
CA SER A 147 47.87 5.50 -52.10
C SER A 147 47.13 4.83 -53.27
N ARG A 148 47.74 5.00 -54.45
CA ARG A 148 47.94 4.03 -55.56
C ARG A 148 46.78 3.11 -56.01
N CYS A 149 46.15 3.54 -57.11
CA CYS A 149 45.92 2.87 -58.41
C CYS A 149 45.13 1.55 -58.61
N THR A 150 44.59 0.86 -57.60
CA THR A 150 43.71 -0.31 -57.86
C THR A 150 42.22 0.04 -57.75
N LEU A 151 41.84 0.84 -56.75
CA LEU A 151 40.44 1.19 -56.48
C LEU A 151 39.84 2.09 -57.57
N LEU A 152 40.63 3.01 -58.13
CA LEU A 152 40.18 3.87 -59.23
C LEU A 152 39.85 3.10 -60.50
N LYS A 153 40.58 2.01 -60.82
CA LYS A 153 40.27 1.14 -61.96
C LYS A 153 38.94 0.41 -61.75
N LEU A 154 38.73 -0.17 -60.56
CA LEU A 154 37.46 -0.84 -60.25
C LEU A 154 36.27 0.14 -60.36
N MET A 155 36.44 1.36 -59.86
CA MET A 155 35.41 2.40 -59.94
C MET A 155 35.15 2.89 -61.37
N SER A 156 36.14 2.92 -62.24
CA SER A 156 35.93 3.26 -63.66
C SER A 156 35.21 2.14 -64.40
N ASP A 157 35.56 0.88 -64.12
CA ASP A 157 34.98 -0.29 -64.80
C ASP A 157 33.51 -0.47 -64.43
N ILE A 158 33.17 -0.39 -63.13
CA ILE A 158 31.77 -0.45 -62.67
C ILE A 158 30.94 0.70 -63.27
N ARG A 159 31.53 1.90 -63.36
CA ARG A 159 30.83 3.07 -63.90
C ARG A 159 30.54 2.92 -65.39
N TRP A 160 31.45 2.31 -66.15
CA TRP A 160 31.25 2.00 -67.56
C TRP A 160 30.15 0.96 -67.75
N GLU A 161 30.18 -0.13 -66.99
CA GLU A 161 29.17 -1.20 -67.08
C GLU A 161 27.76 -0.70 -66.76
N VAL A 162 27.60 0.09 -65.69
CA VAL A 162 26.30 0.69 -65.34
C VAL A 162 25.81 1.65 -66.42
N LYS A 163 26.71 2.47 -67.00
CA LYS A 163 26.36 3.38 -68.10
C LYS A 163 25.93 2.61 -69.35
N ASN A 164 26.65 1.54 -69.69
CA ASN A 164 26.34 0.71 -70.84
C ASN A 164 24.97 0.03 -70.68
N ALA A 165 24.73 -0.62 -69.53
CA ALA A 165 23.44 -1.25 -69.22
C ALA A 165 22.28 -0.26 -69.25
N LEU A 166 22.46 0.94 -68.68
CA LEU A 166 21.44 1.99 -68.71
C LEU A 166 21.15 2.48 -70.14
N SER A 167 22.18 2.60 -70.98
CA SER A 167 22.03 3.01 -72.38
C SER A 167 21.27 1.95 -73.19
N GLN A 168 21.55 0.67 -72.95
CA GLN A 168 20.85 -0.44 -73.59
C GLN A 168 19.37 -0.49 -73.15
N LEU A 169 19.10 -0.35 -71.85
CA LEU A 169 17.74 -0.28 -71.34
C LEU A 169 16.95 0.89 -71.94
N ARG A 170 17.57 2.07 -72.07
CA ARG A 170 16.96 3.23 -72.69
C ARG A 170 16.63 2.99 -74.18
N SER A 171 17.52 2.33 -74.91
CA SER A 171 17.29 1.94 -76.30
C SER A 171 16.13 0.95 -76.45
N LEU A 172 16.09 -0.09 -75.61
CA LEU A 172 14.99 -1.05 -75.57
C LEU A 172 13.66 -0.38 -75.24
N TRP A 173 13.64 0.53 -74.25
CA TRP A 173 12.44 1.28 -73.89
C TRP A 173 11.93 2.17 -75.03
N ALA A 174 12.83 2.81 -75.78
CA ALA A 174 12.47 3.60 -76.95
C ALA A 174 11.85 2.73 -78.05
N ALA A 175 12.39 1.53 -78.28
CA ALA A 175 11.83 0.57 -79.22
C ALA A 175 10.44 0.09 -78.78
N VAL A 176 10.28 -0.31 -77.51
CA VAL A 176 8.99 -0.73 -76.94
C VAL A 176 7.95 0.38 -77.05
N THR A 177 8.31 1.62 -76.73
CA THR A 177 7.41 2.77 -76.83
C THR A 177 6.99 3.02 -78.27
N LYS A 178 7.91 2.88 -79.23
CA LYS A 178 7.62 3.01 -80.66
C LYS A 178 6.65 1.92 -81.13
N TYR A 179 6.90 0.66 -80.78
CA TYR A 179 6.00 -0.45 -81.11
C TYR A 179 4.63 -0.30 -80.45
N HIS A 180 4.59 0.14 -79.20
CA HIS A 180 3.34 0.41 -78.49
C HIS A 180 2.52 1.48 -79.22
N HIS A 181 3.16 2.57 -79.66
CA HIS A 181 2.47 3.61 -80.41
C HIS A 181 1.97 3.12 -81.79
N GLN A 182 2.77 2.31 -82.50
CA GLN A 182 2.32 1.67 -83.75
C GLN A 182 1.14 0.73 -83.53
N LEU A 183 1.18 -0.06 -82.46
CA LEU A 183 0.12 -0.99 -82.09
C LEU A 183 -1.17 -0.26 -81.71
N GLN A 184 -1.08 0.87 -81.01
CA GLN A 184 -2.24 1.74 -80.78
C GLN A 184 -2.87 2.21 -82.09
N GLY A 185 -2.06 2.61 -83.08
CA GLY A 185 -2.56 3.00 -84.40
C GLY A 185 -3.30 1.86 -85.10
N PHE A 186 -2.73 0.65 -85.05
CA PHE A 186 -3.35 -0.55 -85.63
C PHE A 186 -4.67 -0.93 -84.92
N ILE A 187 -4.66 -0.98 -83.58
CA ILE A 187 -5.86 -1.29 -82.79
C ILE A 187 -6.95 -0.27 -83.04
N LYS A 188 -6.62 1.03 -83.04
CA LYS A 188 -7.60 2.08 -83.31
C LYS A 188 -8.21 1.92 -84.69
N HIS A 189 -7.38 1.67 -85.70
CA HIS A 189 -7.85 1.44 -87.06
C HIS A 189 -8.78 0.21 -87.16
N GLU A 190 -8.44 -0.90 -86.49
CA GLU A 190 -9.31 -2.08 -86.47
C GLU A 190 -10.60 -1.87 -85.69
N MET A 191 -10.54 -1.13 -84.57
CA MET A 191 -11.72 -0.83 -83.77
C MET A 191 -12.70 0.07 -84.53
N GLU A 192 -12.22 1.08 -85.24
CA GLU A 192 -13.02 1.98 -86.07
C GLU A 192 -13.66 1.27 -87.27
N ARG A 193 -13.02 0.23 -87.80
CA ARG A 193 -13.50 -0.54 -88.96
C ARG A 193 -14.66 -1.48 -88.62
N ASN A 194 -14.81 -1.89 -87.37
CA ASN A 194 -15.82 -2.85 -86.94
C ASN A 194 -17.02 -2.14 -86.27
N GLN A 195 -18.25 -2.45 -86.70
CA GLN A 195 -19.47 -1.76 -86.26
C GLN A 195 -19.73 -1.84 -84.75
N ILE A 196 -19.22 -2.88 -84.08
CA ILE A 196 -19.42 -3.11 -82.64
C ILE A 196 -18.40 -2.34 -81.79
N THR A 197 -17.14 -2.27 -82.26
CA THR A 197 -16.03 -1.68 -81.49
C THR A 197 -15.76 -0.22 -81.81
N SER A 198 -16.38 0.32 -82.87
CA SER A 198 -16.18 1.71 -83.30
C SER A 198 -16.60 2.71 -82.22
N ALA A 199 -17.67 2.42 -81.48
CA ALA A 199 -18.13 3.23 -80.35
C ALA A 199 -17.12 3.25 -79.17
N LEU A 200 -16.20 2.29 -79.13
CA LEU A 200 -15.21 2.13 -78.06
C LEU A 200 -13.78 2.53 -78.50
N ALA A 201 -13.62 3.07 -79.70
CA ALA A 201 -12.32 3.45 -80.27
C ALA A 201 -11.75 4.76 -79.69
N ASN A 202 -11.98 5.03 -78.40
CA ASN A 202 -11.40 6.16 -77.68
C ASN A 202 -9.92 5.90 -77.34
N SER A 203 -9.14 6.98 -77.24
CA SER A 203 -7.68 6.93 -77.05
C SER A 203 -7.26 6.16 -75.79
N GLU A 204 -8.06 6.23 -74.74
CA GLU A 204 -7.80 5.55 -73.47
C GLU A 204 -7.96 4.03 -73.60
N VAL A 205 -9.05 3.56 -74.22
CA VAL A 205 -9.28 2.13 -74.44
C VAL A 205 -8.23 1.54 -75.39
N VAL A 206 -7.89 2.25 -76.46
CA VAL A 206 -6.82 1.86 -77.39
C VAL A 206 -5.46 1.74 -76.66
N PHE A 207 -5.15 2.68 -75.76
CA PHE A 207 -3.93 2.63 -74.94
C PHE A 207 -3.90 1.39 -74.03
N PHE A 208 -4.99 1.11 -73.32
CA PHE A 208 -5.09 -0.06 -72.44
C PHE A 208 -4.98 -1.37 -73.24
N MET A 209 -5.60 -1.43 -74.41
CA MET A 209 -5.59 -2.65 -75.22
C MET A 209 -4.23 -2.91 -75.88
N ALA A 210 -3.55 -1.86 -76.35
CA ALA A 210 -2.16 -1.95 -76.80
C ALA A 210 -1.21 -2.37 -75.67
N SER A 211 -1.48 -1.93 -74.44
CA SER A 211 -0.68 -2.31 -73.27
C SER A 211 -0.93 -3.78 -72.92
N ALA A 212 -2.19 -4.20 -72.86
CA ALA A 212 -2.57 -5.58 -72.57
C ALA A 212 -1.95 -6.58 -73.57
N LEU A 213 -1.95 -6.27 -74.88
CA LEU A 213 -1.35 -7.14 -75.89
C LEU A 213 0.18 -7.30 -75.76
N ILE A 214 0.88 -6.29 -75.25
CA ILE A 214 2.33 -6.38 -74.99
C ILE A 214 2.60 -7.14 -73.69
N THR A 215 1.78 -6.89 -72.68
CA THR A 215 2.01 -7.34 -71.32
C THR A 215 1.51 -8.77 -71.06
N PHE A 216 0.38 -9.16 -71.65
CA PHE A 216 -0.25 -10.47 -71.45
C PHE A 216 0.65 -11.66 -71.83
N PRO A 217 1.41 -11.65 -72.95
CA PRO A 217 2.35 -12.73 -73.27
C PRO A 217 3.49 -12.85 -72.27
N VAL A 218 3.99 -11.72 -71.76
CA VAL A 218 5.08 -11.70 -70.75
C VAL A 218 4.59 -12.29 -69.43
N PHE A 219 3.42 -11.86 -68.95
CA PHE A 219 2.82 -12.44 -67.75
C PHE A 219 2.43 -13.91 -67.94
N GLY A 220 1.87 -14.28 -69.09
CA GLY A 220 1.51 -15.67 -69.39
C GLY A 220 2.72 -16.60 -69.42
N ALA A 221 3.82 -16.19 -70.08
CA ALA A 221 5.07 -16.94 -70.05
C ALA A 221 5.64 -17.04 -68.64
N TRP A 222 5.67 -15.93 -67.87
CA TRP A 222 6.13 -15.94 -66.49
C TRP A 222 5.34 -16.93 -65.61
N LEU A 223 4.01 -16.95 -65.75
CA LEU A 223 3.13 -17.84 -64.99
C LEU A 223 3.33 -19.31 -65.38
N LEU A 224 3.56 -19.61 -66.66
CA LEU A 224 3.86 -20.97 -67.15
C LEU A 224 5.25 -21.47 -66.75
N PHE A 225 6.24 -20.59 -66.59
CA PHE A 225 7.59 -20.96 -66.15
C PHE A 225 7.78 -20.91 -64.62
N SER A 226 6.81 -20.37 -63.88
CA SER A 226 6.82 -20.33 -62.41
C SER A 226 5.93 -21.40 -61.75
N ALA A 227 5.23 -22.21 -62.56
CA ALA A 227 4.43 -23.37 -62.15
C ALA A 227 5.18 -24.66 -62.45
#